data_AF-A0A1B5KQU5-F1
#
_entry.id   AF-A0A1B5KQU5-F1
#
_cell.length_a   1.000
_cell.length_b   1.000
_cell.length_c   1.000
_cell.angle_alpha   90.00
_cell.angle_beta   90.00
_cell.angle_gamma   90.00
#
_symmetry.space_group_name_H-M   'P 1'
#
loop_
_entity.id
_entity.type
_entity.pdbx_description
1 polymer ?
#
loop_
_entity_poly.entity_id
_entity_poly.type
_entity_poly.pdbx_seq_one_letter_code
_entity_poly.pdbx_strand_id
1 'polypeptide(L)'
;MIYPADEGEGQHVFAVGSVIVKSRHRHQHVKVDYSYADAKETQAVAIAKSVLKGVRQDIYFAGKINGRAVLIQERLPGMGLTVAEPYLSDAQKQSFKEQAREILRQLHTVKAPSGRQTRQHIVPDPDN
;
A
#
# COMPACT_ATOMS: atom_id res chain seq x y z
N MET A 1 4.12 8.82 10.98
CA MET A 1 3.29 10.01 10.69
C MET A 1 2.53 9.79 9.38
N ILE A 2 1.26 10.20 9.25
CA ILE A 2 0.63 10.36 7.92
C ILE A 2 1.12 11.72 7.43
N TYR A 3 2.03 11.74 6.45
CA TYR A 3 2.56 13.00 5.95
C TYR A 3 1.44 13.78 5.26
N PRO A 4 1.20 15.06 5.61
CA PRO A 4 0.37 15.91 4.80
C PRO A 4 1.03 16.01 3.43
N ALA A 5 0.32 15.61 2.38
CA ALA A 5 0.71 15.91 1.03
C ALA A 5 0.15 17.30 0.72
N ASP A 6 0.93 18.34 1.00
CA ASP A 6 0.63 19.66 0.43
C ASP A 6 0.56 19.51 -1.09
N GLU A 7 -0.32 20.28 -1.74
CA GLU A 7 -0.56 20.18 -3.19
C GLU A 7 0.77 20.34 -3.95
N GLY A 8 1.22 19.25 -4.58
CA GLY A 8 2.48 19.24 -5.33
C GLY A 8 3.71 18.77 -4.55
N GLU A 9 3.60 18.30 -3.29
CA GLU A 9 4.73 17.72 -2.54
C GLU A 9 4.62 16.19 -2.35
N GLY A 10 3.53 15.56 -2.81
CA GLY A 10 3.25 14.12 -2.72
C GLY A 10 4.03 13.25 -3.71
N GLN A 11 4.09 11.94 -3.48
CA GLN A 11 4.65 10.99 -4.46
C GLN A 11 3.70 10.91 -5.68
N HIS A 12 4.22 11.03 -6.91
CA HIS A 12 3.40 10.85 -8.11
C HIS A 12 3.20 9.36 -8.39
N VAL A 13 1.98 8.99 -8.79
CA VAL A 13 1.61 7.62 -9.13
C VAL A 13 1.22 7.55 -10.60
N PHE A 14 1.86 6.65 -11.33
CA PHE A 14 1.62 6.39 -12.75
C PHE A 14 1.16 4.96 -12.95
N ALA A 15 0.24 4.74 -13.87
CA ALA A 15 -0.13 3.40 -14.34
C ALA A 15 0.46 3.20 -15.74
N VAL A 16 1.26 2.15 -15.92
CA VAL A 16 1.85 1.78 -17.21
C VAL A 16 1.63 0.29 -17.43
N GLY A 17 0.74 -0.07 -18.36
CA GLY A 17 0.37 -1.47 -18.59
C GLY A 17 -0.13 -2.17 -17.33
N SER A 18 0.59 -3.21 -16.91
CA SER A 18 0.33 -4.04 -15.72
C SER A 18 1.09 -3.59 -14.46
N VAL A 19 1.72 -2.41 -14.47
CA VAL A 19 2.46 -1.90 -13.30
C VAL A 19 2.00 -0.51 -12.86
N ILE A 20 2.16 -0.26 -11.57
CA ILE A 20 2.06 1.05 -10.94
C ILE A 20 3.48 1.51 -10.60
N VAL A 21 3.82 2.74 -11.00
CA VAL A 21 5.09 3.39 -10.69
C VAL A 21 4.82 4.56 -9.76
N LYS A 22 5.35 4.51 -8.54
CA LYS A 22 5.32 5.63 -7.60
C LYS A 22 6.69 6.31 -7.58
N SER A 23 6.75 7.61 -7.85
CA SER A 23 8.01 8.34 -8.02
C SER A 23 7.92 9.82 -7.64
N ARG A 24 9.02 10.37 -7.15
CA ARG A 24 9.23 11.81 -6.85
C ARG A 24 10.12 12.51 -7.87
N HIS A 25 9.86 12.30 -9.14
CA HIS A 25 10.65 12.88 -10.24
C HIS A 25 10.54 14.41 -10.38
N ARG A 26 9.51 15.07 -9.83
CA ARG A 26 9.26 16.52 -9.99
C ARG A 26 9.71 17.42 -8.85
N HIS A 27 10.06 16.88 -7.69
CA HIS A 27 10.38 17.72 -6.52
C HIS A 27 11.84 18.17 -6.57
N GLN A 28 12.07 19.47 -6.58
CA GLN A 28 13.40 20.07 -6.57
C GLN A 28 14.04 20.05 -5.18
N HIS A 29 13.24 19.97 -4.10
CA HIS A 29 13.71 19.91 -2.73
C HIS A 29 13.47 18.54 -2.08
N VAL A 30 14.51 17.98 -1.47
CA VAL A 30 14.53 16.68 -0.76
C VAL A 30 13.92 16.81 0.64
N LYS A 31 12.76 17.47 0.79
CA LYS A 31 12.22 17.76 2.12
C LYS A 31 11.59 16.55 2.81
N VAL A 32 11.03 15.60 2.06
CA VAL A 32 10.38 14.42 2.65
C VAL A 32 10.92 13.14 2.00
N ASP A 33 11.61 12.34 2.82
CA ASP A 33 12.11 11.02 2.45
C ASP A 33 11.01 9.96 2.59
N TYR A 34 10.64 9.35 1.47
CA TYR A 34 9.61 8.30 1.42
C TYR A 34 10.22 6.91 1.51
N SER A 35 11.54 6.79 1.66
CA SER A 35 12.22 5.50 1.83
C SER A 35 11.57 4.65 2.94
N TYR A 36 11.17 5.28 4.06
CA TYR A 36 10.45 4.60 5.14
C TYR A 36 9.03 4.19 4.77
N ALA A 37 8.30 5.01 4.01
CA ALA A 37 6.96 4.67 3.54
C ALA A 37 7.01 3.50 2.55
N ASP A 38 7.94 3.54 1.58
CA ASP A 38 8.15 2.49 0.60
C ASP A 38 8.62 1.18 1.30
N ALA A 39 9.49 1.27 2.32
CA ALA A 39 9.91 0.12 3.12
C ALA A 39 8.76 -0.46 3.96
N LYS A 40 7.93 0.38 4.59
CA LYS A 40 6.72 -0.04 5.31
C LYS A 40 5.75 -0.73 4.36
N GLU A 41 5.52 -0.19 3.17
CA GLU A 41 4.68 -0.81 2.15
C GLU A 41 5.23 -2.17 1.71
N THR A 42 6.54 -2.26 1.44
CA THR A 42 7.19 -3.52 1.05
C THR A 42 7.02 -4.61 2.10
N GLN A 43 7.25 -4.27 3.37
CA GLN A 43 7.11 -5.24 4.45
C GLN A 43 5.65 -5.58 4.76
N ALA A 44 4.73 -4.60 4.66
CA ALA A 44 3.29 -4.83 4.82
C ALA A 44 2.76 -5.77 3.74
N VAL A 45 3.18 -5.60 2.49
CA VAL A 45 2.82 -6.50 1.38
C VAL A 45 3.34 -7.91 1.65
N ALA A 46 4.58 -8.07 2.12
CA ALA A 46 5.12 -9.39 2.46
C ALA A 46 4.29 -10.09 3.54
N ILE A 47 3.92 -9.37 4.60
CA ILE A 47 3.04 -9.89 5.67
C ILE A 47 1.67 -10.25 5.11
N ALA A 48 1.04 -9.35 4.34
CA ALA A 48 -0.27 -9.59 3.77
C ALA A 48 -0.29 -10.83 2.88
N LYS A 49 0.72 -11.03 2.02
CA LYS A 49 0.84 -12.21 1.15
C LYS A 49 1.05 -13.52 1.91
N SER A 50 1.64 -13.46 3.11
CA SER A 50 1.79 -14.65 3.97
C SER A 50 0.47 -15.14 4.55
N VAL A 51 -0.54 -14.26 4.64
CA VAL A 51 -1.82 -14.54 5.31
C VAL A 51 -2.98 -14.63 4.33
N LEU A 52 -3.04 -13.71 3.37
CA LEU A 52 -4.10 -13.62 2.37
C LEU A 52 -3.76 -14.49 1.17
N LYS A 53 -4.50 -15.59 0.99
CA LYS A 53 -4.34 -16.46 -0.18
C LYS A 53 -4.89 -15.76 -1.42
N GLY A 54 -4.12 -15.76 -2.51
CA GLY A 54 -4.57 -15.27 -3.82
C GLY A 54 -4.46 -13.75 -4.02
N VAL A 55 -3.90 -13.00 -3.07
CA VAL A 55 -3.60 -11.57 -3.26
C VAL A 55 -2.34 -11.42 -4.13
N ARG A 56 -2.49 -10.71 -5.25
CA ARG A 56 -1.41 -10.41 -6.20
C ARG A 56 -1.01 -8.95 -6.06
N GLN A 57 0.10 -8.72 -5.40
CA GLN A 57 0.66 -7.37 -5.22
C GLN A 57 2.17 -7.50 -5.23
N ASP A 58 2.71 -7.98 -6.34
CA ASP A 58 4.16 -8.13 -6.48
C ASP A 58 4.86 -6.76 -6.53
N ILE A 59 5.94 -6.62 -5.78
CA ILE A 59 6.82 -5.44 -5.84
C ILE A 59 7.98 -5.82 -6.74
N TYR A 60 8.06 -5.19 -7.91
CA TYR A 60 9.09 -5.45 -8.91
C TYR A 60 10.36 -4.65 -8.65
N PHE A 61 10.25 -3.47 -8.05
CA PHE A 61 11.38 -2.62 -7.70
C PHE A 61 11.04 -1.72 -6.51
N ALA A 62 11.93 -1.64 -5.53
CA ALA A 62 11.87 -0.66 -4.44
C ALA A 62 13.30 -0.14 -4.22
N GLY A 63 13.55 1.12 -4.58
CA GLY A 63 14.91 1.65 -4.54
C GLY A 63 15.02 3.08 -5.05
N LYS A 64 16.23 3.48 -5.41
CA LYS A 64 16.49 4.82 -5.96
C LYS A 64 16.89 4.74 -7.44
N ILE A 65 16.33 5.63 -8.25
CA ILE A 65 16.78 5.90 -9.63
C ILE A 65 17.22 7.36 -9.68
N ASN A 66 18.47 7.62 -10.08
CA ASN A 66 19.08 8.95 -10.07
C ASN A 66 18.93 9.66 -8.70
N GLY A 67 19.14 8.91 -7.61
CA GLY A 67 19.03 9.42 -6.24
C GLY A 67 17.60 9.63 -5.73
N ARG A 68 16.57 9.36 -6.52
CA ARG A 68 15.16 9.57 -6.18
C ARG A 68 14.46 8.25 -5.89
N ALA A 69 13.66 8.20 -4.82
CA ALA A 69 12.90 7.01 -4.46
C ALA A 69 11.86 6.67 -5.54
N VAL A 70 11.84 5.40 -5.94
CA VAL A 70 10.92 4.82 -6.91
C VAL A 70 10.46 3.45 -6.41
N LEU A 71 9.15 3.24 -6.43
CA LEU A 71 8.50 1.97 -6.17
C LEU A 71 7.75 1.53 -7.43
N ILE A 72 8.02 0.32 -7.91
CA ILE A 72 7.31 -0.30 -9.04
C ILE A 72 6.64 -1.56 -8.52
N GLN A 73 5.33 -1.64 -8.69
CA GLN A 73 4.51 -2.75 -8.20
C GLN A 73 3.50 -3.20 -9.25
N GLU A 74 2.98 -4.41 -9.10
CA GLU A 74 1.88 -4.93 -9.88
C GLU A 74 0.66 -4.02 -9.78
N ARG A 75 0.04 -3.77 -10.94
CA ARG A 75 -1.23 -3.10 -11.02
C ARG A 75 -2.34 -4.13 -10.88
N LEU A 76 -3.15 -3.94 -9.85
CA LEU A 76 -4.38 -4.69 -9.67
C LEU A 76 -5.41 -4.26 -10.74
N PRO A 77 -5.87 -5.18 -11.61
CA PRO A 77 -6.95 -4.89 -12.53
C PRO A 77 -8.26 -4.75 -11.76
N GLY A 78 -9.10 -3.81 -12.18
CA GLY A 78 -10.40 -3.60 -11.57
C GLY A 78 -10.83 -2.15 -11.63
N MET A 79 -11.91 -1.84 -10.91
CA MET A 79 -12.46 -0.50 -10.76
C MET A 79 -12.71 -0.20 -9.29
N GLY A 80 -12.71 1.08 -8.94
CA GLY A 80 -13.08 1.51 -7.59
C GLY A 80 -14.51 1.14 -7.27
N LEU A 81 -14.75 0.67 -6.05
CA LEU A 81 -16.10 0.30 -5.61
C LEU A 81 -17.08 1.48 -5.69
N THR A 82 -16.61 2.71 -5.47
CA THR A 82 -17.41 3.93 -5.62
C THR A 82 -18.02 4.09 -7.02
N VAL A 83 -17.35 3.58 -8.05
CA VAL A 83 -17.85 3.58 -9.42
C VAL A 83 -18.75 2.37 -9.69
N ALA A 84 -18.39 1.21 -9.14
CA ALA A 84 -19.12 -0.03 -9.36
C ALA A 84 -20.44 -0.13 -8.57
N GLU A 85 -20.50 0.47 -7.38
CA GLU A 85 -21.57 0.28 -6.38
C GLU A 85 -23.00 0.48 -6.91
N PRO A 86 -23.29 1.50 -7.76
CA PRO A 86 -24.63 1.68 -8.34
C PRO A 86 -25.09 0.51 -9.23
N TYR A 87 -24.15 -0.26 -9.77
CA TYR A 87 -24.42 -1.37 -10.70
C TYR A 87 -24.47 -2.74 -10.00
N LEU A 88 -24.22 -2.79 -8.70
CA LEU A 88 -24.25 -4.04 -7.93
C LEU A 88 -25.66 -4.35 -7.44
N SER A 89 -26.10 -5.58 -7.64
CA SER A 89 -27.29 -6.12 -6.99
C SER A 89 -27.08 -6.27 -5.47
N ASP A 90 -28.16 -6.40 -4.71
CA ASP A 90 -28.07 -6.61 -3.25
C ASP A 90 -27.31 -7.88 -2.90
N ALA A 91 -27.47 -8.94 -3.69
CA ALA A 91 -26.72 -10.19 -3.55
C ALA A 91 -25.21 -9.97 -3.76
N GLN A 92 -24.82 -9.17 -4.77
CA GLN A 92 -23.40 -8.85 -5.02
C GLN A 92 -22.81 -7.98 -3.92
N LYS A 93 -23.56 -6.98 -3.42
CA LYS A 93 -23.15 -6.14 -2.28
C LYS A 93 -22.95 -6.98 -1.02
N GLN A 94 -23.86 -7.91 -0.76
CA GLN A 94 -23.76 -8.81 0.38
C GLN A 94 -22.55 -9.75 0.25
N SER A 95 -22.34 -10.35 -0.92
CA SER A 95 -21.15 -11.17 -1.20
C SER A 95 -19.85 -10.37 -1.02
N PHE A 96 -19.79 -9.13 -1.50
CA PHE A 96 -18.64 -8.26 -1.29
C PHE A 96 -18.37 -8.00 0.20
N LYS A 97 -19.41 -7.73 1.00
CA LYS A 97 -19.28 -7.54 2.45
C LYS A 97 -18.72 -8.78 3.14
N GLU A 98 -19.18 -9.97 2.75
CA GLU A 98 -18.69 -11.24 3.30
C GLU A 98 -17.21 -11.48 2.95
N GLN A 99 -16.83 -11.24 1.69
CA GLN A 99 -15.43 -11.32 1.25
C GLN A 99 -14.54 -10.34 2.02
N ALA A 100 -14.97 -9.08 2.17
CA ALA A 100 -14.23 -8.07 2.93
C ALA A 100 -14.06 -8.45 4.41
N ARG A 101 -15.11 -8.99 5.05
CA ARG A 101 -15.04 -9.48 6.44
C ARG A 101 -14.05 -10.63 6.57
N GLU A 102 -14.03 -11.56 5.63
CA GLU A 102 -13.10 -12.68 5.69
C GLU A 102 -11.64 -12.21 5.55
N ILE A 103 -11.35 -11.25 4.65
CA ILE A 103 -10.02 -10.63 4.55
C ILE A 103 -9.63 -9.98 5.88
N LEU A 104 -10.52 -9.20 6.50
CA LEU A 104 -10.26 -8.56 7.79
C LEU A 104 -10.00 -9.59 8.90
N ARG A 105 -10.77 -10.69 8.92
CA ARG A 105 -10.59 -11.78 9.88
C ARG A 105 -9.23 -12.45 9.72
N GLN A 106 -8.80 -12.68 8.48
CA GLN A 106 -7.48 -13.23 8.17
C GLN A 106 -6.37 -12.26 8.62
N LEU A 107 -6.45 -10.98 8.26
CA LEU A 107 -5.47 -9.98 8.69
C LEU A 107 -5.37 -9.85 10.22
N HIS A 108 -6.49 -9.98 10.94
CA HIS A 108 -6.50 -9.92 12.40
C HIS A 108 -5.73 -11.07 13.09
N THR A 109 -5.43 -12.16 12.36
CA THR A 109 -4.59 -13.24 12.86
C THR A 109 -3.11 -12.87 12.95
N VAL A 110 -2.67 -11.85 12.20
CA VAL A 110 -1.32 -11.31 12.28
C VAL A 110 -1.15 -10.61 13.62
N LYS A 111 -0.37 -11.21 14.52
CA LYS A 111 0.01 -10.59 15.79
C LYS A 111 1.40 -9.98 15.67
N ALA A 112 1.59 -8.85 16.33
CA ALA A 112 2.92 -8.29 16.51
C ALA A 112 3.79 -9.31 17.28
N PRO A 113 5.10 -9.40 17.00
CA PRO A 113 6.02 -10.23 17.79
C PRO A 113 5.83 -9.94 19.29
N SER A 114 5.55 -11.00 20.05
CA SER A 114 5.19 -10.94 21.47
C SER A 114 6.30 -10.25 22.28
N GLY A 115 5.97 -9.09 22.85
CA GLY A 115 6.89 -8.24 23.62
C GLY A 115 6.61 -6.74 23.50
N ARG A 116 5.74 -6.31 22.59
CA ARG A 116 5.49 -4.89 22.28
C ARG A 116 4.11 -4.44 22.80
N GLN A 117 4.10 -3.60 23.83
CA GLN A 117 2.88 -3.09 24.49
C GLN A 117 2.25 -1.87 23.79
N THR A 118 2.86 -1.34 22.72
CA THR A 118 2.41 -0.11 22.05
C THR A 118 2.28 -0.29 20.54
N ARG A 119 1.46 0.56 19.91
CA ARG A 119 1.35 0.67 18.44
C ARG A 119 2.74 1.02 17.88
N GLN A 120 3.35 0.13 17.12
CA GLN A 120 4.67 0.33 16.53
C GLN A 120 4.60 0.21 15.01
N HIS A 121 5.46 0.96 14.33
CA HIS A 121 5.62 0.86 12.88
C HIS A 121 6.22 -0.49 12.49
N ILE A 122 5.83 -1.03 11.34
CA ILE A 122 6.35 -2.30 10.81
C ILE A 122 7.86 -2.18 10.55
N VAL A 123 8.27 -1.06 9.94
CA VAL A 123 9.66 -0.60 9.87
C VAL A 123 9.84 0.52 10.90
N PRO A 124 10.85 0.44 11.80
CA PRO A 124 11.18 1.51 12.74
C PRO A 124 11.38 2.84 12.01
N ASP A 125 10.79 3.89 12.54
CA ASP A 125 10.88 5.24 12.01
C ASP A 125 11.73 6.05 13.00
N PRO A 126 12.91 6.56 12.64
CA PRO A 126 13.81 7.20 13.59
C PRO A 126 13.26 8.52 14.16
N ASP A 127 12.27 9.12 13.51
CA ASP A 127 11.64 10.38 13.95
C ASP A 127 10.49 10.16 14.96
N ASN A 128 10.32 8.94 15.50
CA ASN A 128 9.13 8.57 16.27
C ASN A 128 9.36 7.56 17.40
#